data_AF-A0A960UVH9-F1
#
_entry.id   AF-A0A960UVH9-F1
#
_cell.length_a   1.000
_cell.length_b   1.000
_cell.length_c   1.000
_cell.angle_alpha   90.00
_cell.angle_beta   90.00
_cell.angle_gamma   90.00
#
_symmetry.space_group_name_H-M   'P 1'
#
loop_
_entity.id
_entity.type
_entity.pdbx_description
1 polymer ?
#
loop_
_entity_poly.entity_id
_entity_poly.type
_entity_poly.pdbx_seq_one_letter_code
_entity_poly.pdbx_strand_id
1 'polypeptide(L)'
;KYYMASGHWQVMSKDSAGESRYGDVECIPVDKAPAEVVRIALRAANLIGDGLYGVDLKFSGGKAYVIEINDNPSIDGDCEDEILGNELYRIIMRDFMRRVQERAEGKRSYDIQS
;
A
#
# COMPACT_ATOMS: atom_id res chain seq x y z
N LYS A 1 7.05 0.40 -7.03
CA LYS A 1 7.56 -0.85 -7.66
C LYS A 1 8.98 -1.06 -7.20
N TYR A 2 9.27 -2.20 -6.60
CA TYR A 2 10.61 -2.50 -6.10
C TYR A 2 11.29 -3.51 -7.01
N TYR A 3 12.53 -3.21 -7.39
CA TYR A 3 13.39 -4.12 -8.11
C TYR A 3 14.19 -4.95 -7.12
N MET A 4 14.60 -6.15 -7.54
CA MET A 4 15.42 -7.00 -6.69
C MET A 4 16.87 -6.53 -6.72
N ALA A 5 17.58 -6.65 -5.59
CA ALA A 5 19.01 -6.40 -5.59
C ALA A 5 19.72 -7.34 -6.58
N SER A 6 20.79 -6.87 -7.23
CA SER A 6 21.47 -7.62 -8.28
C SER A 6 21.90 -9.02 -7.81
N GLY A 7 21.45 -10.06 -8.52
CA GLY A 7 21.74 -11.45 -8.17
C GLY A 7 21.02 -11.99 -6.92
N HIS A 8 20.02 -11.27 -6.40
CA HIS A 8 19.33 -11.61 -5.17
C HIS A 8 17.81 -11.68 -5.35
N TRP A 9 17.13 -12.49 -4.52
CA TRP A 9 15.67 -12.64 -4.58
C TRP A 9 14.91 -11.67 -3.67
N GLN A 10 15.62 -11.01 -2.76
CA GLN A 10 15.10 -9.94 -1.89
C GLN A 10 15.47 -8.55 -2.47
N VAL A 11 14.69 -7.54 -2.10
CA VAL A 11 14.95 -6.13 -2.45
C VAL A 11 16.21 -5.55 -1.79
N MET A 12 16.72 -6.21 -0.76
CA MET A 12 17.98 -5.89 -0.10
C MET A 12 18.86 -7.14 -0.07
N SER A 13 20.15 -6.98 -0.31
CA SER A 13 21.17 -8.02 -0.09
C SER A 13 22.29 -7.46 0.78
N LYS A 14 22.87 -8.29 1.64
CA LYS A 14 24.11 -7.98 2.36
C LYS A 14 25.24 -8.82 1.82
N ASP A 15 26.39 -8.22 1.54
CA ASP A 15 27.57 -8.97 1.14
C ASP A 15 28.34 -9.53 2.35
N SER A 16 29.37 -10.32 2.08
CA SER A 16 30.21 -10.94 3.12
C SER A 16 30.99 -9.93 3.98
N ALA A 17 31.10 -8.68 3.54
CA ALA A 17 31.71 -7.59 4.31
C ALA A 17 30.67 -6.82 5.15
N GLY A 18 29.38 -7.16 5.02
CA GLY A 18 28.27 -6.54 5.74
C GLY A 18 27.67 -5.31 5.04
N GLU A 19 28.14 -4.97 3.84
CA GLU A 19 27.62 -3.84 3.08
C GLU A 19 26.24 -4.16 2.49
N SER A 20 25.30 -3.23 2.61
CA SER A 20 23.92 -3.42 2.15
C SER A 20 23.72 -2.82 0.77
N ARG A 21 23.12 -3.58 -0.14
CA ARG A 21 22.72 -3.16 -1.48
C ARG A 21 21.21 -3.29 -1.61
N TYR A 22 20.58 -2.25 -2.14
CA TYR A 22 19.15 -2.20 -2.38
C TYR A 22 18.88 -2.29 -3.88
N GLY A 23 17.79 -2.94 -4.26
CA GLY A 23 17.25 -2.80 -5.61
C GLY A 23 16.57 -1.44 -5.78
N ASP A 24 16.46 -1.00 -7.02
CA ASP A 24 15.84 0.29 -7.34
C ASP A 24 14.38 0.34 -6.90
N VAL A 25 13.89 1.56 -6.68
CA VAL A 25 12.48 1.86 -6.41
C VAL A 25 11.96 2.79 -7.49
N GLU A 26 10.77 2.50 -7.97
CA GLU A 26 10.07 3.33 -8.95
C GLU A 26 8.64 3.53 -8.47
N CYS A 27 8.27 4.77 -8.16
CA CYS A 27 6.86 5.10 -7.98
C CYS A 27 6.16 5.06 -9.34
N ILE A 28 5.03 4.38 -9.42
CA ILE A 28 4.26 4.27 -10.67
C ILE A 28 2.82 4.75 -10.46
N PRO A 29 2.22 5.47 -11.42
CA PRO A 29 0.81 5.79 -11.35
C PRO A 29 -0.03 4.51 -11.32
N VAL A 30 -1.14 4.51 -10.57
CA VAL A 30 -2.01 3.33 -10.40
C VAL A 30 -2.55 2.82 -11.75
N ASP A 31 -2.84 3.71 -12.69
CA ASP A 31 -3.31 3.38 -14.05
C ASP A 31 -2.23 2.77 -14.95
N LYS A 32 -0.95 2.91 -14.58
CA LYS A 32 0.19 2.29 -15.27
C LYS A 32 0.63 0.97 -14.65
N ALA A 33 0.15 0.65 -13.44
CA ALA A 33 0.40 -0.65 -12.83
C ALA A 33 -0.30 -1.77 -13.62
N PRO A 34 0.27 -2.98 -13.70
CA PRO A 34 -0.43 -4.11 -14.30
C PRO A 34 -1.78 -4.34 -13.63
N ALA A 35 -2.86 -4.46 -14.42
CA ALA A 35 -4.22 -4.59 -13.90
C ALA A 35 -4.40 -5.76 -12.92
N GLU A 36 -3.63 -6.84 -13.12
CA GLU A 36 -3.56 -7.98 -12.20
C GLU A 36 -3.12 -7.59 -10.79
N VAL A 37 -2.09 -6.74 -10.69
CA VAL A 37 -1.52 -6.28 -9.42
C VAL A 37 -2.56 -5.48 -8.66
N VAL A 38 -3.17 -4.48 -9.30
CA VAL A 38 -4.20 -3.63 -8.67
C VAL A 38 -5.39 -4.48 -8.21
N ARG A 39 -5.86 -5.40 -9.06
CA ARG A 39 -7.01 -6.25 -8.75
C ARG A 39 -6.75 -7.18 -7.56
N ILE A 40 -5.56 -7.80 -7.50
CA ILE A 40 -5.21 -8.70 -6.40
C ILE A 40 -4.96 -7.91 -5.12
N ALA A 41 -4.32 -6.73 -5.18
CA ALA A 41 -4.14 -5.85 -4.02
C ALA A 41 -5.49 -5.46 -3.38
N LEU A 42 -6.43 -4.98 -4.19
CA LEU A 42 -7.77 -4.60 -3.72
C LEU A 42 -8.52 -5.79 -3.13
N ARG A 43 -8.45 -6.96 -3.77
CA ARG A 43 -9.10 -8.17 -3.25
C ARG A 43 -8.50 -8.59 -1.91
N ALA A 44 -7.18 -8.51 -1.76
CA ALA A 44 -6.49 -8.86 -0.52
C ALA A 44 -6.88 -7.92 0.62
N ALA A 45 -6.83 -6.60 0.40
CA ALA A 45 -7.23 -5.60 1.40
C ALA A 45 -8.71 -5.77 1.83
N ASN A 46 -9.61 -5.91 0.86
CA ASN A 46 -11.06 -6.05 1.12
C ASN A 46 -11.44 -7.33 1.87
N LEU A 47 -10.58 -8.36 1.87
CA LEU A 47 -10.80 -9.56 2.69
C LEU A 47 -10.54 -9.30 4.17
N ILE A 48 -9.68 -8.33 4.50
CA ILE A 48 -9.37 -7.97 5.89
C ILE A 48 -10.40 -6.98 6.43
N GLY A 49 -10.72 -5.95 5.64
CA GLY A 49 -11.71 -4.96 6.04
C GLY A 49 -11.64 -3.69 5.20
N ASP A 50 -12.22 -2.63 5.76
CA ASP A 50 -12.37 -1.32 5.12
C ASP A 50 -11.49 -0.28 5.84
N GLY A 51 -10.19 -0.55 5.85
CA GLY A 51 -9.14 0.25 6.49
C GLY A 51 -8.03 0.65 5.52
N LEU A 52 -6.95 1.23 6.03
CA LEU A 52 -5.76 1.54 5.22
C LEU A 52 -4.79 0.36 5.30
N TYR A 53 -4.54 -0.31 4.18
CA TYR A 53 -3.66 -1.47 4.12
C TYR A 53 -2.55 -1.26 3.09
N GLY A 54 -1.33 -1.67 3.45
CA GLY A 54 -0.26 -1.94 2.50
C GLY A 54 -0.33 -3.39 2.05
N VAL A 55 -0.17 -3.65 0.75
CA VAL A 55 -0.19 -5.01 0.21
C VAL A 55 1.02 -5.25 -0.67
N ASP A 56 1.88 -6.16 -0.23
CA ASP A 56 3.08 -6.53 -0.96
C ASP A 56 2.79 -7.68 -1.92
N LEU A 57 3.13 -7.46 -3.19
CA LEU A 57 2.87 -8.40 -4.28
C LEU A 57 4.15 -8.75 -5.02
N LYS A 58 4.36 -10.04 -5.25
CA LYS A 58 5.31 -10.52 -6.25
C LYS A 58 4.60 -10.68 -7.59
N PHE A 59 5.05 -9.99 -8.62
CA PHE A 59 4.54 -10.15 -9.99
C PHE A 59 5.51 -10.99 -10.83
N SER A 60 5.05 -12.13 -11.34
CA SER A 60 5.85 -13.04 -12.18
C SER A 60 4.97 -13.84 -13.13
N GLY A 61 5.42 -14.02 -14.38
CA GLY A 61 4.69 -14.78 -15.38
C GLY A 61 3.27 -14.25 -15.66
N GLY A 62 3.07 -12.93 -15.56
CA GLY A 62 1.75 -12.30 -15.74
C GLY A 62 0.79 -12.47 -14.57
N LYS A 63 1.24 -13.05 -13.45
CA LYS A 63 0.42 -13.30 -12.25
C LYS A 63 0.96 -12.53 -11.05
N ALA A 64 0.05 -12.05 -10.20
CA ALA A 64 0.38 -11.40 -8.94
C ALA A 64 0.13 -12.34 -7.76
N TYR A 65 1.08 -12.41 -6.83
CA TYR A 65 1.06 -13.26 -5.64
C TYR A 65 1.20 -12.38 -4.39
N VAL A 66 0.26 -12.50 -3.45
CA VAL A 66 0.31 -11.79 -2.17
C VAL A 66 1.44 -12.37 -1.31
N ILE A 67 2.27 -11.49 -0.78
CA ILE A 67 3.36 -11.83 0.14
C ILE A 67 3.00 -11.41 1.56
N GLU A 68 2.53 -10.17 1.72
CA GLU A 68 2.18 -9.59 3.02
C GLU A 68 1.01 -8.61 2.88
N ILE A 69 0.24 -8.46 3.97
CA ILE A 69 -0.77 -7.42 4.15
C ILE A 69 -0.51 -6.74 5.49
N ASN A 70 -0.27 -5.44 5.47
CA ASN A 70 0.04 -4.62 6.64
C ASN A 70 -1.13 -3.68 6.93
N ASP A 71 -1.68 -3.73 8.15
CA ASP A 71 -2.81 -2.91 8.63
C ASP A 71 -2.39 -1.52 9.13
N ASN A 72 -1.09 -1.34 9.39
CA ASN A 72 -0.47 -0.05 9.68
C ASN A 72 0.74 0.12 8.74
N PRO A 73 0.51 0.34 7.43
CA PRO A 73 1.60 0.48 6.48
C PRO A 73 2.39 1.76 6.74
N SER A 74 3.71 1.69 6.54
CA SER A 74 4.51 2.89 6.33
C SER A 74 4.21 3.48 4.95
N ILE A 75 4.36 4.79 4.84
CA ILE A 75 4.36 5.54 3.58
C ILE A 75 5.65 6.34 3.64
N ASP A 76 6.65 5.92 2.87
CA ASP A 76 7.97 6.51 2.88
C ASP A 76 7.99 7.70 1.91
N GLY A 77 8.30 8.86 2.46
CA GLY A 77 8.48 10.08 1.66
C GLY A 77 9.62 9.91 0.64
N ASP A 78 9.47 10.54 -0.51
CA ASP A 78 10.34 10.43 -1.68
C ASP A 78 10.30 9.06 -2.38
N CYS A 79 9.50 8.10 -1.88
CA CYS A 79 9.24 6.80 -2.50
C CYS A 79 7.78 6.69 -2.94
N GLU A 80 6.84 6.52 -2.01
CA GLU A 80 5.42 6.31 -2.35
C GLU A 80 4.71 7.59 -2.81
N ASP A 81 5.23 8.76 -2.40
CA ASP A 81 4.66 10.06 -2.75
C ASP A 81 5.36 10.74 -3.93
N GLU A 82 6.31 10.09 -4.60
CA GLU A 82 7.10 10.69 -5.70
C GLU A 82 6.22 11.28 -6.83
N ILE A 83 5.03 10.70 -7.07
CA ILE A 83 4.11 11.15 -8.12
C ILE A 83 3.06 12.13 -7.61
N LEU A 84 2.34 11.79 -6.55
CA LEU A 84 1.21 12.60 -6.05
C LEU A 84 1.62 13.63 -5.01
N GLY A 85 2.81 13.48 -4.43
CA GLY A 85 3.33 14.27 -3.33
C GLY A 85 2.31 14.43 -2.22
N ASN A 86 2.11 15.68 -1.81
CA ASN A 86 1.15 16.07 -0.78
C ASN A 86 -0.30 15.60 -1.03
N GLU A 87 -0.69 15.36 -2.28
CA GLU A 87 -2.06 14.93 -2.57
C GLU A 87 -2.34 13.50 -2.10
N LEU A 88 -1.33 12.62 -2.08
CA LEU A 88 -1.47 11.27 -1.53
C LEU A 88 -1.98 11.32 -0.08
N TYR A 89 -1.32 12.13 0.75
CA TYR A 89 -1.69 12.29 2.16
C TYR A 89 -3.06 12.96 2.32
N ARG A 90 -3.41 13.93 1.46
CA ARG A 90 -4.74 14.55 1.48
C ARG A 90 -5.86 13.56 1.17
N ILE A 91 -5.64 12.65 0.22
CA ILE A 91 -6.60 11.58 -0.10
C ILE A 91 -6.83 10.69 1.13
N ILE A 92 -5.74 10.24 1.77
CA ILE A 92 -5.81 9.38 2.95
C ILE A 92 -6.52 10.09 4.11
N MET A 93 -6.11 11.33 4.43
CA MET A 93 -6.72 12.11 5.50
C MET A 93 -8.21 12.39 5.25
N ARG A 94 -8.59 12.66 3.99
CA ARG A 94 -9.99 12.90 3.60
C ARG A 94 -10.83 11.64 3.83
N ASP A 95 -10.30 10.46 3.50
CA ASP A 95 -11.00 9.20 3.72
C ASP A 95 -11.19 8.91 5.22
N PHE A 96 -10.14 9.11 6.03
CA PHE A 96 -10.26 8.98 7.49
C PHE A 96 -11.26 9.96 8.10
N MET A 97 -11.24 11.23 7.68
CA MET A 97 -12.22 12.23 8.16
C MET A 97 -13.65 11.82 7.81
N ARG A 98 -13.89 11.40 6.56
CA ARG A 98 -15.21 10.91 6.12
C ARG A 98 -15.72 9.78 7.01
N ARG A 99 -14.89 8.78 7.31
CA ARG A 99 -15.25 7.65 8.17
C ARG A 99 -15.54 8.05 9.62
N VAL A 100 -14.80 9.01 10.17
CA VAL A 100 -15.05 9.56 11.51
C VAL A 100 -16.40 10.26 11.55
N GLN A 101 -16.73 11.04 10.52
CA GLN A 101 -18.02 11.74 10.40
C GLN A 101 -19.18 10.74 10.31
N GLU A 102 -19.08 9.73 9.44
CA GLU A 102 -20.10 8.68 9.27
C GLU A 102 -20.36 7.93 10.58
N ARG A 103 -19.30 7.60 11.34
CA ARG A 103 -19.46 6.95 12.66
C ARG A 103 -20.12 7.86 13.70
N ALA A 104 -19.82 9.15 13.68
CA ALA A 104 -20.43 10.12 14.59
C ALA A 104 -21.91 10.38 14.26
N GLU A 105 -22.28 10.36 12.98
CA GLU A 105 -23.67 10.44 12.52
C GLU A 105 -24.46 9.19 12.86
N GLY A 106 -23.88 8.01 12.60
CA GLY A 106 -24.48 6.73 12.99
C GLY A 106 -24.77 6.67 14.48
N LYS A 107 -23.82 7.05 15.34
CA LYS A 107 -24.04 7.12 16.80
C LYS A 107 -25.18 8.07 17.18
N ARG A 108 -25.20 9.28 16.62
CA ARG A 108 -26.29 10.25 16.86
C ARG A 108 -27.67 9.71 16.46
N SER A 109 -27.75 8.92 15.39
CA SER A 109 -29.03 8.31 14.98
C SER A 109 -29.51 7.22 15.93
N TYR A 110 -28.61 6.45 16.55
CA TYR A 110 -28.96 5.46 17.58
C TYR A 110 -29.47 6.15 18.87
N ASP A 111 -28.81 7.21 19.32
CA ASP A 111 -29.18 7.92 20.56
C ASP A 111 -30.55 8.63 20.48
N ILE A 112 -31.04 8.95 19.28
CA ILE A 112 -32.36 9.57 19.05
C ILE A 112 -33.49 8.52 19.03
N GLN A 113 -33.16 7.24 18.78
CA GLN A 113 -34.13 6.14 18.67
C GLN A 113 -34.25 5.27 19.94
N SER A 114 -33.38 5.47 20.94
CA SER A 114 -33.39 4.81 22.25
C SER A 114 -34.13 5.62 23.31
#